data_AF-A0A6N6PFH4-F1
#
_entry.id   AF-A0A6N6PFH4-F1
#
_cell.length_a   1.000
_cell.length_b   1.000
_cell.length_c   1.000
_cell.angle_alpha   90.00
_cell.angle_beta   90.00
_cell.angle_gamma   90.00
#
_symmetry.space_group_name_H-M   'P 1'
#
loop_
_entity.id
_entity.type
_entity.pdbx_description
1 polymer ?
#
loop_
_entity_poly.entity_id
_entity_poly.type
_entity_poly.pdbx_seq_one_letter_code
_entity_poly.pdbx_strand_id
1 'polypeptide(L)'
;MPDPTTENFRATEAAGIFGHLTALLSAKLAYLRARLELVGLEGREAAVHYGVILALALGGLIVLVFGYFFLVIALVFLVAHLLGGATAWIWVTLGAALLHFLAAAVLLVVAKARLGAPMFTESLHELKQDQEWLKTNAKPN
;
A
#
# COMPACT_ATOMS: atom_id res chain seq x y z
N MET A 1 28.75 -55.60 -24.08
CA MET A 1 28.10 -54.83 -23.00
C MET A 1 28.01 -53.39 -23.53
N PRO A 2 26.84 -52.90 -23.94
CA PRO A 2 26.72 -51.57 -24.52
C PRO A 2 26.95 -50.49 -23.45
N ASP A 3 27.65 -49.43 -23.84
CA ASP A 3 28.12 -48.32 -23.00
C ASP A 3 26.96 -47.38 -22.63
N PRO A 4 26.73 -47.06 -21.33
CA PRO A 4 25.63 -46.22 -20.86
C PRO A 4 25.67 -44.78 -21.40
N THR A 5 26.82 -44.31 -21.90
CA THR A 5 26.93 -42.97 -22.51
C THR A 5 26.31 -42.91 -23.90
N THR A 6 26.32 -44.02 -24.64
CA THR A 6 25.80 -44.09 -26.01
C THR A 6 24.27 -44.16 -26.08
N GLU A 7 23.59 -44.68 -25.06
CA GLU A 7 22.12 -44.67 -24.99
C GLU A 7 21.56 -43.29 -24.70
N ASN A 8 22.19 -42.55 -23.77
CA ASN A 8 21.77 -41.19 -23.44
C ASN A 8 21.95 -40.23 -24.63
N PHE A 9 23.02 -40.38 -25.41
CA PHE A 9 23.26 -39.57 -26.61
C PHE A 9 22.21 -39.84 -27.71
N ARG A 10 21.87 -41.12 -27.96
CA ARG A 10 20.82 -41.50 -28.94
C ARG A 10 19.41 -41.06 -28.53
N ALA A 11 19.09 -41.10 -27.24
CA ALA A 11 17.83 -40.57 -26.73
C ALA A 11 17.72 -39.04 -26.90
N THR A 12 18.84 -38.34 -26.87
CA THR A 12 18.91 -36.88 -27.04
C THR A 12 18.89 -36.48 -28.52
N GLU A 13 19.51 -37.27 -29.40
CA GLU A 13 19.55 -37.03 -30.85
C GLU A 13 18.21 -37.34 -31.56
N ALA A 14 17.43 -38.29 -31.01
CA ALA A 14 16.07 -38.57 -31.47
C ALA A 14 15.04 -37.49 -31.09
N ALA A 15 15.33 -36.69 -30.06
CA ALA A 15 14.52 -35.54 -29.67
C ALA A 15 15.00 -34.31 -30.46
N GLY A 16 14.46 -34.10 -31.67
CA GLY A 16 14.75 -32.91 -32.47
C GLY A 16 14.48 -31.59 -31.72
N ILE A 17 14.82 -30.44 -32.32
CA ILE A 17 14.70 -29.08 -31.74
C ILE A 17 13.35 -28.83 -31.03
N PHE A 18 12.26 -29.41 -31.56
CA PHE A 18 10.93 -29.38 -30.95
C PHE A 18 10.86 -30.07 -29.56
N GLY A 19 11.57 -31.19 -29.36
CA GLY A 19 11.70 -31.87 -28.06
C GLY A 19 12.47 -31.05 -27.03
N HIS A 20 13.49 -30.29 -27.45
CA HIS A 20 14.19 -29.36 -26.56
C HIS A 20 13.33 -28.15 -26.18
N LEU A 21 12.57 -27.59 -27.13
CA LEU A 21 11.63 -26.49 -26.86
C LEU A 21 10.52 -26.90 -25.89
N THR A 22 9.94 -28.09 -26.05
CA THR A 22 8.92 -28.61 -25.13
C THR A 22 9.49 -28.93 -23.75
N ALA A 23 10.73 -29.44 -23.68
CA ALA A 23 11.44 -29.65 -22.42
C ALA A 23 11.77 -28.32 -21.70
N LEU A 24 12.18 -27.28 -22.44
CA LEU A 24 12.42 -25.95 -21.87
C LEU A 24 11.12 -25.31 -21.37
N LEU A 25 10.03 -25.45 -22.14
CA LEU A 25 8.73 -24.93 -21.76
C LEU A 25 8.20 -25.66 -20.52
N SER A 26 8.33 -26.98 -20.44
CA SER A 26 7.92 -27.76 -19.27
C SER A 26 8.75 -27.41 -18.03
N ALA A 27 10.06 -27.21 -18.18
CA ALA A 27 10.92 -26.75 -17.10
C ALA A 27 10.55 -25.33 -16.60
N LYS A 28 10.27 -24.40 -17.52
CA LYS A 28 9.77 -23.04 -17.18
C LYS A 28 8.43 -23.09 -16.46
N LEU A 29 7.50 -23.94 -16.91
CA LEU A 29 6.19 -24.12 -16.27
C LEU A 29 6.31 -24.76 -14.88
N ALA A 30 7.18 -25.76 -14.73
CA ALA A 30 7.48 -26.38 -13.44
C ALA A 30 8.09 -25.36 -12.46
N TYR A 31 8.99 -24.51 -12.96
CA TYR A 31 9.58 -23.42 -12.19
C TYR A 31 8.55 -22.37 -11.75
N LEU A 32 7.66 -21.96 -12.65
CA LEU A 32 6.57 -21.03 -12.32
C LEU A 32 5.61 -21.65 -11.30
N ARG A 33 5.27 -22.92 -11.44
CA ARG A 33 4.42 -23.65 -10.49
C ARG A 33 5.05 -23.67 -9.10
N ALA A 34 6.34 -24.00 -9.00
CA ALA A 34 7.07 -23.98 -7.73
C ALA A 34 7.12 -22.57 -7.10
N ARG A 35 7.34 -21.51 -7.90
CA ARG A 35 7.28 -20.13 -7.41
C ARG A 35 5.89 -19.71 -6.94
N LEU A 36 4.84 -20.09 -7.66
CA LEU A 36 3.45 -19.78 -7.27
C LEU A 36 3.03 -20.51 -6.00
N GLU A 37 3.48 -21.76 -5.83
CA GLU A 37 3.25 -22.55 -4.61
C GLU A 37 3.97 -21.92 -3.41
N LEU A 38 5.22 -21.48 -3.60
CA LEU A 38 5.98 -20.75 -2.58
C LEU A 38 5.29 -19.42 -2.22
N VAL A 39 4.86 -18.64 -3.21
CA VAL A 39 4.10 -17.40 -3.01
C VAL A 39 2.76 -17.65 -2.31
N GLY A 40 2.10 -18.79 -2.58
CA GLY A 40 0.86 -19.16 -1.91
C GLY A 40 1.07 -19.49 -0.42
N LEU A 41 2.15 -20.20 -0.10
CA LEU A 41 2.55 -20.53 1.27
C LEU A 41 2.99 -19.28 2.05
N GLU A 42 3.96 -18.54 1.52
CA GLU A 42 4.47 -17.29 2.11
C GLU A 42 3.37 -16.22 2.19
N GLY A 43 2.53 -16.13 1.16
CA GLY A 43 1.40 -15.23 1.10
C GLY A 43 0.35 -15.53 2.16
N ARG A 44 0.10 -16.81 2.49
CA ARG A 44 -0.82 -17.19 3.56
C ARG A 44 -0.29 -16.80 4.94
N GLU A 45 0.98 -17.05 5.20
CA GLU A 45 1.62 -16.65 6.47
C GLU A 45 1.66 -15.13 6.61
N ALA A 46 2.05 -14.43 5.55
CA ALA A 46 2.03 -12.97 5.50
C ALA A 46 0.60 -12.42 5.67
N ALA A 47 -0.39 -13.02 5.03
CA ALA A 47 -1.78 -12.58 5.14
C ALA A 47 -2.34 -12.72 6.56
N VAL A 48 -1.98 -13.77 7.29
CA VAL A 48 -2.37 -13.90 8.71
C VAL A 48 -1.71 -12.79 9.53
N HIS A 49 -0.40 -12.57 9.35
CA HIS A 49 0.33 -11.55 10.12
C HIS A 49 -0.18 -10.13 9.85
N TYR A 50 -0.26 -9.74 8.57
CA TYR A 50 -0.81 -8.45 8.16
C TYR A 50 -2.31 -8.34 8.47
N GLY A 51 -3.05 -9.44 8.42
CA GLY A 51 -4.46 -9.50 8.80
C GLY A 51 -4.67 -9.19 10.28
N VAL A 52 -3.85 -9.76 11.17
CA VAL A 52 -3.88 -9.45 12.60
C VAL A 52 -3.48 -7.99 12.84
N ILE A 53 -2.40 -7.51 12.21
CA ILE A 53 -1.99 -6.10 12.33
C ILE A 53 -3.11 -5.16 11.87
N LEU A 54 -3.74 -5.44 10.74
CA LEU A 54 -4.84 -4.65 10.21
C LEU A 54 -6.05 -4.69 11.15
N ALA A 55 -6.42 -5.86 11.68
CA ALA A 55 -7.51 -5.99 12.63
C ALA A 55 -7.23 -5.20 13.93
N LEU A 56 -6.01 -5.27 14.46
CA LEU A 56 -5.58 -4.48 15.61
C LEU A 56 -5.57 -2.98 15.32
N ALA A 57 -5.09 -2.57 14.14
CA ALA A 57 -5.08 -1.18 13.73
C ALA A 57 -6.50 -0.62 13.60
N LEU A 58 -7.42 -1.37 12.98
CA LEU A 58 -8.83 -1.00 12.86
C LEU A 58 -9.52 -0.98 14.23
N GLY A 59 -9.29 -2.00 15.06
CA GLY A 59 -9.82 -2.06 16.42
C GLY A 59 -9.34 -0.88 17.27
N GLY A 60 -8.04 -0.58 17.22
CA GLY A 60 -7.44 0.57 17.89
C GLY A 60 -8.00 1.90 17.39
N LEU A 61 -8.16 2.06 16.07
CA LEU A 61 -8.77 3.24 15.46
C LEU A 61 -10.22 3.43 15.95
N ILE A 62 -11.01 2.35 15.99
CA ILE A 62 -12.40 2.39 16.50
C ILE A 62 -12.40 2.87 17.95
N VAL A 63 -11.62 2.22 18.83
CA VAL A 63 -11.53 2.58 20.25
C VAL A 63 -11.08 4.03 20.43
N LEU A 64 -10.12 4.49 19.63
CA LEU A 64 -9.62 5.86 19.67
C LEU A 64 -10.71 6.87 19.29
N VAL A 65 -11.47 6.61 18.22
CA VAL A 65 -12.56 7.48 17.76
C VAL A 65 -13.67 7.56 18.81
N PHE A 66 -14.12 6.43 19.35
CA PHE A 66 -15.14 6.41 20.39
C PHE A 66 -14.65 7.06 21.70
N GLY A 67 -13.42 6.75 22.11
CA GLY A 67 -12.79 7.35 23.29
C GLY A 67 -12.68 8.86 23.17
N TYR A 68 -12.34 9.38 21.99
CA TYR A 68 -12.32 10.80 21.71
C TYR A 68 -13.70 11.45 21.87
N PHE A 69 -14.76 10.88 21.29
CA PHE A 69 -16.11 11.42 21.44
C PHE A 69 -16.55 11.43 22.91
N PHE A 70 -16.32 10.33 23.65
CA PHE A 70 -16.65 10.27 25.06
C PHE A 70 -15.86 11.29 25.88
N LEU A 71 -14.57 11.49 25.58
CA LEU A 71 -13.75 12.50 26.23
C LEU A 71 -14.30 13.91 25.99
N VAL A 72 -14.61 14.27 24.75
CA VAL A 72 -15.15 15.59 24.40
C VAL A 72 -16.49 15.82 25.11
N ILE A 73 -17.40 14.84 25.07
CA ILE A 73 -18.70 14.93 25.76
C ILE A 73 -18.48 15.11 27.27
N ALA A 74 -17.61 14.30 27.89
CA ALA A 74 -17.32 14.40 29.31
C ALA A 74 -16.75 15.77 29.68
N LEU A 75 -15.81 16.31 28.89
CA LEU A 75 -15.24 17.64 29.11
C LEU A 75 -16.28 18.75 28.99
N VAL A 76 -17.16 18.67 27.98
CA VAL A 76 -18.27 19.62 27.82
C VAL A 76 -19.14 19.64 29.06
N PHE A 77 -19.60 18.47 29.53
CA PHE A 77 -20.46 18.39 30.71
C PHE A 77 -19.74 18.80 31.99
N LEU A 78 -18.46 18.47 32.13
CA LEU A 78 -17.62 18.89 33.25
C LEU A 78 -17.52 20.42 33.32
N VAL A 79 -17.17 21.07 32.21
CA VAL A 79 -17.09 22.54 32.14
C VAL A 79 -18.46 23.17 32.39
N ALA A 80 -19.52 22.62 31.80
CA ALA A 80 -20.88 23.10 32.03
C ALA A 80 -21.31 23.00 33.50
N HIS A 81 -20.96 21.91 34.18
CA HIS A 81 -21.22 21.72 35.60
C HIS A 81 -20.49 22.78 36.45
N LEU A 82 -19.22 23.06 36.14
CA LEU A 82 -18.43 24.09 36.83
C LEU A 82 -18.99 25.51 36.64
N LEU A 83 -19.67 25.78 35.53
CA LEU A 83 -20.30 27.08 35.25
C LEU A 83 -21.67 27.26 35.92
N GLY A 84 -22.23 26.23 36.56
CA GLY A 84 -23.43 26.33 37.40
C GLY A 84 -24.74 26.65 36.67
N GLY A 85 -24.77 26.67 35.34
CA GLY A 85 -25.95 26.99 34.55
C GLY A 85 -26.63 25.76 33.93
N ALA A 86 -27.95 25.64 34.09
CA ALA A 86 -28.73 24.51 33.55
C ALA A 86 -28.60 24.34 32.01
N THR A 87 -28.34 25.43 31.29
CA THR A 87 -28.14 25.45 29.84
C THR A 87 -26.69 25.69 29.41
N ALA A 88 -25.75 25.74 30.36
CA ALA A 88 -24.34 26.02 30.08
C ALA A 88 -23.72 25.01 29.09
N TRP A 89 -24.17 23.76 29.12
CA TRP A 89 -23.71 22.70 28.21
C TRP A 89 -23.97 23.02 26.74
N ILE A 90 -25.02 23.78 26.40
CA ILE A 90 -25.32 24.18 25.02
C ILE A 90 -24.23 25.14 24.52
N TRP A 91 -23.87 26.13 25.33
CA TRP A 91 -22.85 27.10 24.95
C TRP A 91 -21.45 26.48 24.92
N VAL A 92 -21.16 25.57 25.85
CA VAL A 92 -19.90 24.83 25.89
C VAL A 92 -19.78 23.87 24.70
N THR A 93 -20.84 23.16 24.32
CA THR A 93 -20.84 22.32 23.10
C THR A 93 -20.64 23.15 21.84
N LEU A 94 -21.31 24.31 21.73
CA LEU A 94 -21.12 25.24 20.60
C LEU A 94 -19.68 25.74 20.51
N GLY A 95 -19.09 26.15 21.63
CA GLY A 95 -17.69 26.58 21.70
C GLY A 95 -16.73 25.46 21.30
N ALA A 96 -16.95 24.25 21.81
CA ALA A 96 -16.17 23.08 21.42
C ALA A 96 -16.31 22.81 19.91
N ALA A 97 -17.52 22.80 19.36
CA ALA A 97 -17.74 22.58 17.92
C ALA A 97 -16.98 23.61 17.07
N LEU A 98 -17.06 24.90 17.42
CA LEU A 98 -16.33 25.95 16.72
C LEU A 98 -14.82 25.74 16.77
N LEU A 99 -14.27 25.36 17.94
CA LEU A 99 -12.86 25.03 18.09
C LEU A 99 -12.43 23.90 17.14
N HIS A 100 -13.23 22.83 17.03
CA HIS A 100 -12.95 21.73 16.12
C HIS A 100 -13.00 22.16 14.66
N PHE A 101 -13.97 22.97 14.26
CA PHE A 101 -14.05 23.48 12.89
C PHE A 101 -12.85 24.37 12.54
N LEU A 102 -12.40 25.22 13.46
CA LEU A 102 -11.20 26.04 13.26
C LEU A 102 -9.95 25.16 13.13
N ALA A 103 -9.79 24.16 14.00
CA ALA A 103 -8.68 23.21 13.91
C ALA A 103 -8.70 22.44 12.56
N ALA A 104 -9.87 21.98 12.12
CA ALA A 104 -10.04 21.31 10.84
C ALA A 104 -9.70 22.23 9.66
N ALA A 105 -10.16 23.49 9.68
CA ALA A 105 -9.83 24.47 8.65
C ALA A 105 -8.32 24.71 8.54
N VAL A 106 -7.64 24.87 9.69
CA VAL A 106 -6.17 25.00 9.73
C VAL A 106 -5.49 23.77 9.14
N LEU A 107 -5.89 22.57 9.55
CA LEU A 107 -5.34 21.32 9.01
C LEU A 107 -5.55 21.20 7.50
N LEU A 108 -6.72 21.58 6.98
CA LEU A 108 -7.00 21.57 5.54
C LEU A 108 -6.14 22.57 4.77
N VAL A 109 -5.93 23.77 5.31
CA VAL A 109 -5.04 24.77 4.70
C VAL A 109 -3.59 24.26 4.67
N VAL A 110 -3.12 23.69 5.78
CA VAL A 110 -1.78 23.09 5.87
C VAL A 110 -1.64 21.91 4.90
N ALA A 111 -2.63 21.01 4.87
CA ALA A 111 -2.63 19.88 3.94
C ALA A 111 -2.60 20.33 2.49
N LYS A 112 -3.42 21.33 2.11
CA LYS A 112 -3.40 21.93 0.78
C LYS A 112 -2.03 22.51 0.43
N ALA A 113 -1.40 23.23 1.36
CA ALA A 113 -0.07 23.79 1.14
C ALA A 113 1.01 22.70 0.96
N ARG A 114 0.91 21.60 1.72
CA ARG A 114 1.86 20.47 1.67
C ARG A 114 1.66 19.59 0.44
N LEU A 115 0.42 19.29 0.07
CA LEU A 115 0.09 18.50 -1.12
C LEU A 115 0.31 19.28 -2.42
N GLY A 116 0.21 20.61 -2.39
CA GLY A 116 0.53 21.47 -3.52
C GLY A 116 2.04 21.63 -3.77
N ALA A 117 2.90 21.23 -2.83
CA ALA A 117 4.33 21.19 -3.04
C ALA A 117 4.70 19.91 -3.82
N PRO A 118 5.37 20.00 -4.98
CA PRO A 118 5.75 18.82 -5.76
C PRO A 118 6.77 17.98 -4.98
N MET A 119 6.29 16.87 -4.40
CA MET A 119 7.07 15.92 -3.58
C MET A 119 8.31 15.33 -4.28
N PHE A 120 8.35 15.35 -5.61
CA PHE A 120 9.45 14.82 -6.42
C PHE A 120 9.86 15.81 -7.51
N THR A 121 10.20 17.03 -7.12
CA THR A 121 10.54 18.08 -8.08
C THR A 121 11.73 17.69 -8.96
N GLU A 122 12.74 17.03 -8.37
CA GLU A 122 13.91 16.51 -9.10
C GLU A 122 13.54 15.36 -10.04
N SER A 123 12.86 14.31 -9.56
CA SER A 123 12.49 13.18 -10.42
C SER A 123 11.54 13.60 -11.55
N LEU A 124 10.67 14.58 -11.32
CA LEU A 124 9.82 15.16 -12.37
C LEU A 124 10.63 16.00 -13.37
N HIS A 125 11.72 16.64 -12.92
CA HIS A 125 12.62 17.39 -13.79
C HIS A 125 13.44 16.46 -14.68
N GLU A 126 14.02 15.40 -14.10
CA GLU A 126 14.73 14.34 -14.81
C GLU A 126 13.81 13.67 -15.85
N LEU A 127 12.59 13.30 -15.46
CA LEU A 127 11.63 12.66 -16.35
C LEU A 127 11.20 13.57 -17.51
N LYS A 128 11.14 14.89 -17.27
CA LYS A 128 10.86 15.88 -18.32
C LYS A 128 12.04 16.01 -19.30
N GLN A 129 13.27 15.99 -18.79
CA GLN A 129 14.49 16.03 -19.60
C GLN A 129 14.61 14.78 -20.49
N ASP A 130 14.33 13.60 -19.96
CA ASP A 130 14.27 12.35 -20.72
C ASP A 130 13.21 12.40 -21.83
N GLN A 131 12.04 12.99 -21.54
CA GLN A 131 10.97 13.14 -22.52
C GLN A 131 11.35 14.12 -23.65
N GLU A 132 12.08 15.18 -23.35
CA GLU A 132 12.63 16.12 -24.34
C GLU A 132 13.73 15.46 -25.19
N TRP A 133 14.60 14.66 -24.57
CA TRP A 133 15.63 13.88 -25.27
C TRP A 133 15.00 12.89 -26.26
N LEU A 134 13.93 12.19 -25.88
CA LEU A 134 13.19 11.28 -26.76
C LEU A 134 12.55 12.03 -27.94
N LYS A 135 11.94 13.20 -27.72
CA LYS A 135 11.35 14.00 -28.81
C LYS A 135 12.38 14.52 -29.80
N THR A 136 13.59 14.80 -29.32
CA THR A 136 14.67 15.37 -30.16
C THR A 136 15.39 14.28 -30.94
N ASN A 137 15.61 13.10 -30.35
CA ASN A 137 16.33 11.97 -30.98
C ASN A 137 15.42 11.00 -31.75
N ALA A 138 14.10 11.00 -31.52
CA ALA A 138 13.15 10.19 -32.30
C ALA A 138 12.80 10.78 -33.66
N LYS A 139 13.41 11.90 -34.07
CA LYS A 139 13.30 12.42 -35.44
C LYS A 139 14.39 11.74 -36.28
N PRO A 140 14.06 10.74 -37.12
CA PRO A 140 15.06 10.11 -37.97
C PRO A 140 15.44 11.09 -39.08
N ASN A 141 16.74 11.27 -39.28
CA ASN A 141 17.28 11.79 -40.54
C ASN A 141 17.32 10.65 -41.56
#